data_AF-A0A0M8ZX46-F1
#
_entry.id   AF-A0A0M8ZX46-F1
#
_cell.length_a   1.000
_cell.length_b   1.000
_cell.length_c   1.000
_cell.angle_alpha   90.00
_cell.angle_beta   90.00
_cell.angle_gamma   90.00
#
_symmetry.space_group_name_H-M   'P 1'
#
loop_
_entity.id
_entity.type
_entity.pdbx_description
1 polymer ?
#
loop_
_entity_poly.entity_id
_entity_poly.type
_entity_poly.pdbx_seq_one_letter_code
_entity_poly.pdbx_strand_id
1 'polypeptide(L)'
;MSSKPNSRIEILKNRSKSYTAAHIHAECCNLANDSGPGETITNREIVNWCKWLIAGGHTPEKFAKTVRMYDNATTCGLVWTPNFVAYRCRTCGISPCMSLCTECFKKGNHYGHDFNMFLSQAGGACDCGDASVMKESGFCDRHGPKAAVDKSAAPSNLMCVAEAMMPRIIFRLIQYLRENCTADHAQNETVIQDVDEYLTMLIDFNKMGALMRHVMTSILTNPQKYRNLMDPSVPTREPEYVNYCQNSNKIYQNAVRSLPNPEPPNEYKECASLQEHLQHTTFLEELMFWTVVYQFPQKLVCLLLNMLPDPEYKEALTRAFVLHYSRVSLMLERSSDPDTLSNKVVHVSVQVSVIHATLKMVDQLKLLHVMVIALKYMMTKILLQHTLHNPANNFHYVVDCERQVMKEHCYWPIVSDLNNVLSHKPIAVRFMSDDTLLEMWFNFLSMFQGMNVNQRELNQHVEYESNTYYAAFSAELEASAYPMWALVSHLRGPESADLTRRVLSFCLTALQDWLDAINFTHPNVSDSLQVSFHLPLHRYFAVFMCQAVRQQGATLNDLLPPTDMLHLLIMHPLRVQVYIDAKMAQKNNYLTESCLK
;
A
#
# COMPACT_ATOMS: atom_id res chain seq x y z
N MET A 1 44.43 5.48 47.94
CA MET A 1 43.05 5.04 47.65
C MET A 1 42.25 6.27 47.24
N SER A 2 42.18 6.55 45.94
CA SER A 2 41.48 7.71 45.38
C SER A 2 40.17 7.23 44.78
N SER A 3 39.05 7.67 45.35
CA SER A 3 37.69 7.42 44.88
C SER A 3 37.50 7.92 43.45
N LYS A 4 36.99 7.06 42.56
CA LYS A 4 36.46 7.46 41.25
C LYS A 4 35.26 8.40 41.44
N PRO A 5 35.05 9.41 40.57
CA PRO A 5 33.85 10.24 40.65
C PRO A 5 32.64 9.41 40.22
N ASN A 6 31.62 9.33 41.09
CA ASN A 6 30.32 8.75 40.76
C ASN A 6 29.73 9.43 39.52
N SER A 7 29.14 8.64 38.62
CA SER A 7 28.45 9.17 37.44
C SER A 7 27.33 10.13 37.86
N ARG A 8 27.15 11.25 37.14
CA ARG A 8 26.12 12.26 37.43
C ARG A 8 24.70 11.69 37.49
N ILE A 9 24.47 10.57 36.80
CA ILE A 9 23.21 9.81 36.78
C ILE A 9 22.86 9.22 38.16
N GLU A 10 23.83 8.75 38.93
CA GLU A 10 23.58 8.21 40.29
C GLU A 10 23.14 9.28 41.29
N ILE A 11 23.62 10.52 41.13
CA ILE A 11 23.25 11.64 42.01
C ILE A 11 21.80 12.09 41.75
N LEU A 12 21.31 11.95 40.51
CA LEU A 12 19.95 12.32 40.09
C LEU A 12 18.90 11.25 40.44
N LYS A 13 19.29 9.98 40.54
CA LYS A 13 18.40 8.85 40.94
C LYS A 13 17.97 8.92 42.43
N ASN A 14 18.68 9.67 43.28
CA ASN A 14 18.43 9.76 44.73
C ASN A 14 17.54 10.95 45.18
N ARG A 15 16.94 11.72 44.26
CA ARG A 15 16.05 12.87 44.59
C ARG A 15 14.63 12.65 44.06
N SER A 16 13.65 13.34 44.66
CA SER A 16 12.24 13.23 44.25
C SER A 16 12.08 13.55 42.76
N LYS A 17 11.36 12.69 42.03
CA LYS A 17 11.17 12.75 40.57
C LYS A 17 10.65 14.12 40.10
N SER A 18 9.86 14.80 40.93
CA SER A 18 9.34 16.15 40.68
C SER A 18 10.43 17.22 40.72
N TYR A 19 11.36 17.15 41.67
CA TYR A 19 12.47 18.11 41.79
C TYR A 19 13.51 17.89 40.68
N THR A 20 13.79 16.63 40.35
CA THR A 20 14.69 16.27 39.25
C THR A 20 14.13 16.73 37.91
N ALA A 21 12.85 16.51 37.59
CA ALA A 21 12.26 16.98 36.33
C ALA A 21 12.21 18.52 36.19
N ALA A 22 12.01 19.27 37.29
CA ALA A 22 12.08 20.73 37.29
C ALA A 22 13.53 21.26 37.16
N HIS A 23 14.53 20.52 37.63
CA HIS A 23 15.94 20.83 37.42
C HIS A 23 16.39 20.46 35.99
N ILE A 24 15.88 19.35 35.46
CA ILE A 24 16.07 18.91 34.08
C ILE A 24 15.39 19.88 33.10
N HIS A 25 14.32 20.58 33.46
CA HIS A 25 13.79 21.70 32.66
C HIS A 25 14.85 22.79 32.37
N ALA A 26 15.82 22.99 33.28
CA ALA A 26 16.96 23.91 33.07
C ALA A 26 18.17 23.22 32.39
N GLU A 27 18.34 21.91 32.54
CA GLU A 27 19.47 21.13 32.00
C GLU A 27 19.15 20.29 30.73
N CYS A 28 17.91 20.26 30.22
CA CYS A 28 17.45 19.42 29.11
C CYS A 28 18.17 19.70 27.77
N CYS A 29 18.93 20.79 27.70
CA CYS A 29 19.89 21.04 26.62
C CYS A 29 21.11 20.09 26.67
N ASN A 30 21.46 19.53 27.83
CA ASN A 30 22.69 18.78 28.09
C ASN A 30 22.50 17.31 28.52
N LEU A 31 21.38 16.93 29.16
CA LEU A 31 21.21 15.58 29.73
C LEU A 31 20.88 14.46 28.74
N ALA A 32 20.41 14.79 27.53
CA ALA A 32 20.14 13.78 26.50
C ALA A 32 21.42 13.17 25.89
N ASN A 33 22.60 13.67 26.26
CA ASN A 33 23.88 13.04 25.92
C ASN A 33 24.20 11.83 26.84
N ASP A 34 23.50 11.66 27.97
CA ASP A 34 23.90 10.73 29.04
C ASP A 34 23.15 9.39 29.03
N SER A 35 22.18 9.17 28.13
CA SER A 35 21.71 7.81 27.82
C SER A 35 22.75 7.16 26.90
N GLY A 36 23.84 6.70 27.50
CA GLY A 36 24.94 6.06 26.79
C GLY A 36 24.49 4.85 25.96
N PRO A 37 25.30 4.41 24.99
CA PRO A 37 24.98 3.33 24.04
C PRO A 37 24.66 1.96 24.67
N GLY A 38 24.72 1.82 26.00
CA GLY A 38 24.49 0.58 26.73
C GLY A 38 23.11 0.41 27.39
N GLU A 39 22.29 1.47 27.53
CA GLU A 39 20.95 1.33 28.12
C GLU A 39 19.91 1.00 27.03
N THR A 40 19.31 -0.19 27.14
CA THR A 40 18.37 -0.70 26.13
C THR A 40 17.06 0.06 26.19
N ILE A 41 16.57 0.55 25.05
CA ILE A 41 15.26 1.20 24.90
C ILE A 41 14.09 0.32 25.41
N THR A 42 14.35 -0.99 25.56
CA THR A 42 13.47 -2.02 26.13
C THR A 42 13.31 -1.90 27.65
N ASN A 43 14.15 -1.10 28.33
CA ASN A 43 14.06 -0.88 29.77
C ASN A 43 12.85 0.01 30.12
N ARG A 44 11.92 -0.56 30.90
CA ARG A 44 10.72 0.11 31.41
C ARG A 44 11.01 1.42 32.15
N GLU A 45 12.13 1.53 32.84
CA GLU A 45 12.51 2.74 33.56
C GLU A 45 12.78 3.90 32.58
N ILE A 46 13.39 3.63 31.41
CA ILE A 46 13.64 4.64 30.39
C ILE A 46 12.32 5.14 29.80
N VAL A 47 11.39 4.24 29.49
CA VAL A 47 10.03 4.59 29.03
C VAL A 47 9.35 5.50 30.06
N ASN A 48 9.44 5.15 31.34
CA ASN A 48 8.89 5.97 32.42
C ASN A 48 9.58 7.34 32.51
N TRP A 49 10.91 7.39 32.41
CA TRP A 49 11.66 8.65 32.39
C TRP A 49 11.23 9.55 31.22
N CYS A 50 11.10 9.01 30.00
CA CYS A 50 10.60 9.77 28.86
C CYS A 50 9.22 10.39 29.14
N LYS A 51 8.29 9.63 29.72
CA LYS A 51 6.95 10.15 30.10
C LYS A 51 7.03 11.30 31.11
N TRP A 52 7.87 11.17 32.13
CA TRP A 52 8.06 12.21 33.16
C TRP A 52 8.76 13.47 32.63
N LEU A 53 9.74 13.29 31.73
CA LEU A 53 10.42 14.40 31.06
C LEU A 53 9.46 15.20 30.21
N ILE A 54 8.71 14.53 29.32
CA ILE A 54 7.69 15.17 28.48
C ILE A 54 6.66 15.93 29.32
N ALA A 55 6.30 15.41 30.49
CA ALA A 55 5.36 16.03 31.41
C ALA A 55 5.91 17.25 32.18
N GLY A 56 7.17 17.66 31.97
CA GLY A 56 7.76 18.87 32.55
C GLY A 56 7.76 18.88 34.09
N GLY A 57 7.83 17.70 34.73
CA GLY A 57 7.79 17.54 36.19
C GLY A 57 6.41 17.42 36.82
N HIS A 58 5.35 17.43 36.02
CA HIS A 58 4.04 16.91 36.42
C HIS A 58 3.97 15.38 36.23
N THR A 59 2.97 14.74 36.83
CA THR A 59 2.70 13.34 36.50
C THR A 59 2.24 13.22 35.04
N PRO A 60 2.59 12.15 34.31
CA PRO A 60 2.15 11.94 32.94
C PRO A 60 0.62 12.04 32.76
N GLU A 61 -0.15 11.57 33.74
CA GLU A 61 -1.62 11.61 33.72
C GLU A 61 -2.15 13.04 33.85
N LYS A 62 -1.54 13.85 34.72
CA LYS A 62 -1.90 15.26 34.89
C LYS A 62 -1.58 16.03 33.62
N PHE A 63 -0.40 15.81 33.03
CA PHE A 63 -0.01 16.43 31.76
C PHE A 63 -0.97 16.04 30.63
N ALA A 64 -1.27 14.75 30.46
CA ALA A 64 -2.21 14.27 29.46
C ALA A 64 -3.60 14.92 29.60
N LYS A 65 -4.10 15.04 30.85
CA LYS A 65 -5.38 15.71 31.12
C LYS A 65 -5.35 17.18 30.73
N THR A 66 -4.27 17.89 31.06
CA THR A 66 -4.09 19.31 30.68
C THR A 66 -4.06 19.48 29.16
N VAL A 67 -3.30 18.65 28.43
CA VAL A 67 -3.22 18.73 26.96
C VAL A 67 -4.59 18.47 26.32
N ARG A 68 -5.33 17.46 26.80
CA ARG A 68 -6.67 17.12 26.30
C ARG A 68 -7.71 18.22 26.49
N MET A 69 -7.54 19.13 27.46
CA MET A 69 -8.44 20.28 27.64
C MET A 69 -8.40 21.24 26.45
N TYR A 70 -7.30 21.24 25.69
CA TYR A 70 -7.10 22.07 24.51
C TYR A 70 -7.23 21.28 23.20
N ASP A 71 -7.67 20.02 23.26
CA ASP A 71 -7.81 19.19 22.06
C ASP A 71 -8.94 19.73 21.18
N ASN A 72 -8.59 20.16 19.97
CA ASN A 72 -9.51 20.69 18.96
C ASN A 72 -9.65 19.75 17.75
N ALA A 73 -9.37 18.46 17.90
CA ALA A 73 -9.50 17.47 16.84
C ALA A 73 -10.91 17.50 16.21
N THR A 74 -10.94 17.63 14.89
CA THR A 74 -12.17 17.61 14.07
C THR A 74 -12.41 16.24 13.44
N THR A 75 -11.48 15.31 13.56
CA THR A 75 -11.56 13.95 13.01
C THR A 75 -11.38 12.91 14.10
N CYS A 76 -12.00 11.74 13.95
CA CYS A 76 -11.90 10.67 14.96
C CYS A 76 -10.49 10.08 15.06
N GLY A 77 -9.96 9.54 13.95
CA GLY A 77 -8.62 8.95 13.92
C GLY A 77 -8.41 7.74 14.85
N LEU A 78 -9.48 7.10 15.32
CA LEU A 78 -9.38 5.84 16.08
C LEU A 78 -8.82 4.77 15.16
N VAL A 79 -7.65 4.24 15.49
CA VAL A 79 -7.04 3.09 14.82
C VAL A 79 -7.32 1.82 15.62
N TRP A 80 -7.67 0.73 14.94
CA TRP A 80 -7.95 -0.56 15.54
C TRP A 80 -7.12 -1.68 14.92
N THR A 81 -7.06 -2.79 15.66
CA THR A 81 -6.38 -4.03 15.33
C THR A 81 -7.35 -5.05 14.72
N PRO A 82 -6.88 -6.23 14.25
CA PRO A 82 -7.75 -7.32 13.84
C PRO A 82 -8.84 -7.66 14.87
N ASN A 83 -9.95 -8.20 14.38
CA ASN A 83 -11.16 -8.56 15.12
C ASN A 83 -11.92 -7.37 15.73
N PHE A 84 -11.80 -6.19 15.14
CA PHE A 84 -12.58 -5.00 15.52
C PHE A 84 -13.86 -4.89 14.70
N VAL A 85 -14.97 -4.51 15.34
CA VAL A 85 -16.26 -4.28 14.66
C VAL A 85 -16.31 -2.87 14.09
N ALA A 86 -16.42 -2.78 12.76
CA ALA A 86 -16.51 -1.52 12.02
C ALA A 86 -17.74 -1.49 11.10
N TYR A 87 -18.07 -0.29 10.63
CA TYR A 87 -19.21 -0.03 9.77
C TYR A 87 -18.74 0.63 8.48
N ARG A 88 -19.31 0.22 7.35
CA ARG A 88 -19.09 0.87 6.05
C ARG A 88 -20.43 1.31 5.50
N CYS A 89 -20.61 2.62 5.37
CA CYS A 89 -21.81 3.21 4.81
C CYS A 89 -21.56 3.64 3.36
N ARG A 90 -22.05 2.86 2.40
CA ARG A 90 -21.84 3.08 0.95
C ARG A 90 -22.51 4.36 0.47
N THR A 91 -23.58 4.80 1.15
CA THR A 91 -24.25 6.08 0.86
C THR A 91 -23.43 7.30 1.25
N CYS A 92 -22.72 7.23 2.39
CA CYS A 92 -21.90 8.33 2.90
C CYS A 92 -20.46 8.31 2.35
N GLY A 93 -19.94 7.13 2.00
CA GLY A 93 -18.57 6.97 1.51
C GLY A 93 -18.36 7.65 0.16
N ILE A 94 -17.22 8.32 0.02
CA ILE A 94 -16.67 8.77 -1.26
C ILE A 94 -15.77 7.67 -1.83
N SER A 95 -15.01 6.99 -0.96
CA SER A 95 -14.19 5.82 -1.28
C SER A 95 -14.86 4.52 -0.82
N PRO A 96 -14.74 3.41 -1.58
CA PRO A 96 -15.27 2.11 -1.18
C PRO A 96 -14.63 1.56 0.11
N CYS A 97 -13.47 2.08 0.50
CA CYS A 97 -12.73 1.64 1.68
C CYS A 97 -13.13 2.35 2.98
N MET A 98 -14.00 3.38 2.89
CA MET A 98 -14.38 4.20 4.04
C MET A 98 -14.98 3.35 5.16
N SER A 99 -14.50 3.57 6.37
CA SER A 99 -14.87 2.81 7.56
C SER A 99 -15.08 3.69 8.80
N LEU A 100 -16.11 3.36 9.57
CA LEU A 100 -16.50 4.05 10.80
C LEU A 100 -16.40 3.11 12.00
N CYS A 101 -15.92 3.63 13.12
CA CYS A 101 -16.04 2.92 14.39
C CYS A 101 -17.49 2.93 14.89
N THR A 102 -17.83 1.98 15.78
CA THR A 102 -19.17 1.85 16.36
C THR A 102 -19.73 3.16 16.94
N GLU A 103 -18.89 3.91 17.66
CA GLU A 103 -19.31 5.17 18.28
C GLU A 103 -19.66 6.24 17.24
N CYS A 104 -18.83 6.39 16.22
CA CYS A 104 -19.06 7.38 15.17
C CYS A 104 -20.27 7.01 14.31
N PHE A 105 -20.44 5.74 13.96
CA PHE A 105 -21.61 5.28 13.21
C PHE A 105 -22.91 5.51 14.00
N LYS A 106 -22.96 5.16 15.29
CA LYS A 106 -24.17 5.33 16.10
C LYS A 106 -24.54 6.79 16.37
N LYS A 107 -23.55 7.69 16.39
CA LYS A 107 -23.75 9.13 16.65
C LYS A 107 -23.84 9.97 15.38
N GLY A 108 -23.60 9.38 14.20
CA GLY A 108 -23.85 9.98 12.89
C GLY A 108 -25.26 9.69 12.38
N ASN A 109 -25.70 10.43 11.36
CA ASN A 109 -26.98 10.15 10.72
C ASN A 109 -26.79 9.19 9.53
N HIS A 110 -27.21 7.93 9.73
CA HIS A 110 -27.19 6.87 8.70
C HIS A 110 -28.58 6.25 8.46
N TYR A 111 -29.66 6.96 8.82
CA TYR A 111 -31.01 6.45 8.65
C TYR A 111 -31.37 6.27 7.16
N GLY A 112 -31.84 5.07 6.80
CA GLY A 112 -32.23 4.74 5.42
C GLY A 112 -31.06 4.59 4.44
N HIS A 113 -29.80 4.57 4.93
CA HIS A 113 -28.63 4.39 4.08
C HIS A 113 -28.31 2.91 3.83
N ASP A 114 -27.58 2.66 2.74
CA ASP A 114 -26.95 1.36 2.49
C ASP A 114 -25.64 1.27 3.27
N PHE A 115 -25.58 0.34 4.23
CA PHE A 115 -24.39 0.08 5.03
C PHE A 115 -24.26 -1.40 5.37
N ASN A 116 -23.04 -1.81 5.71
CA ASN A 116 -22.78 -3.10 6.31
C ASN A 116 -21.91 -2.95 7.58
N MET A 117 -22.18 -3.83 8.54
CA MET A 117 -21.29 -4.07 9.68
C MET A 117 -20.34 -5.21 9.30
N PHE A 118 -19.07 -5.09 9.64
CA PHE A 118 -18.07 -6.11 9.35
C PHE A 118 -17.06 -6.24 10.49
N LEU A 119 -16.47 -7.44 10.60
CA LEU A 119 -15.36 -7.72 11.52
C LEU A 119 -14.06 -7.52 10.74
N SER A 120 -13.28 -6.49 11.09
CA SER A 120 -12.02 -6.20 10.38
C SER A 120 -10.94 -7.21 10.73
N GLN A 121 -10.38 -7.90 9.73
CA GLN A 121 -9.33 -8.90 9.92
C GLN A 121 -7.91 -8.32 9.87
N ALA A 122 -7.71 -7.13 9.30
CA ALA A 122 -6.39 -6.56 9.05
C ALA A 122 -6.09 -5.27 9.83
N GLY A 123 -7.02 -4.80 10.68
CA GLY A 123 -6.97 -3.48 11.33
C GLY A 123 -7.77 -2.40 10.59
N GLY A 124 -7.65 -1.13 10.98
CA GLY A 124 -8.25 0.00 10.24
C GLY A 124 -8.25 1.29 11.03
N ALA A 125 -8.70 2.38 10.42
CA ALA A 125 -8.91 3.66 11.10
C ALA A 125 -10.31 4.24 10.82
N CYS A 126 -10.80 5.05 11.76
CA CYS A 126 -12.10 5.70 11.63
C CYS A 126 -12.00 6.97 10.79
N ASP A 127 -12.80 7.03 9.73
CA ASP A 127 -12.84 8.15 8.77
C ASP A 127 -13.78 9.30 9.17
N CYS A 128 -14.42 9.22 10.34
CA CYS A 128 -15.39 10.23 10.77
C CYS A 128 -14.74 11.61 10.93
N GLY A 129 -15.30 12.61 10.25
CA GLY A 129 -14.79 13.99 10.20
C GLY A 129 -13.89 14.27 9.01
N ASP A 130 -13.46 13.26 8.24
CA ASP A 130 -12.62 13.45 7.06
C ASP A 130 -13.47 13.59 5.78
N ALA A 131 -13.63 14.83 5.32
CA ALA A 131 -14.43 15.18 4.15
C ALA A 131 -13.82 14.69 2.82
N SER A 132 -12.58 14.21 2.82
CA SER A 132 -11.94 13.66 1.64
C SER A 132 -12.34 12.21 1.33
N VAL A 133 -12.93 11.51 2.31
CA VAL A 133 -13.30 10.08 2.20
C VAL A 133 -14.78 9.78 2.50
N MET A 134 -15.51 10.69 3.16
CA MET A 134 -16.97 10.60 3.33
C MET A 134 -17.65 11.97 3.35
N LYS A 135 -18.94 11.99 2.99
CA LYS A 135 -19.80 13.18 3.01
C LYS A 135 -20.03 13.66 4.45
N GLU A 136 -20.00 14.97 4.65
CA GLU A 136 -20.21 15.59 5.97
C GLU A 136 -21.57 15.24 6.61
N SER A 137 -22.59 14.93 5.81
CA SER A 137 -23.91 14.50 6.29
C SER A 137 -23.88 13.21 7.11
N GLY A 138 -22.82 12.41 6.97
CA GLY A 138 -22.59 11.19 7.75
C GLY A 138 -21.67 11.37 8.96
N PHE A 139 -21.14 12.57 9.23
CA PHE A 139 -20.32 12.80 10.42
C PHE A 139 -21.14 12.68 11.69
N CYS A 140 -20.48 12.27 12.79
CA CYS A 140 -21.09 12.34 14.11
C CYS A 140 -21.02 13.74 14.70
N ASP A 141 -21.78 13.97 15.76
CA ASP A 141 -21.82 15.23 16.52
C ASP A 141 -20.46 15.73 17.03
N ARG A 142 -19.51 14.83 17.29
CA ARG A 142 -18.17 15.17 17.82
C ARG A 142 -17.11 15.48 16.75
N HIS A 143 -17.35 15.15 15.48
CA HIS A 143 -16.35 15.29 14.42
C HIS A 143 -16.93 16.06 13.24
N GLY A 144 -16.07 16.77 12.53
CA GLY A 144 -16.41 17.66 11.43
C GLY A 144 -16.15 19.14 11.74
N PRO A 145 -16.44 20.04 10.79
CA PRO A 145 -16.08 21.45 10.89
C PRO A 145 -16.67 22.17 12.11
N LYS A 146 -17.83 21.71 12.61
CA LYS A 146 -18.54 22.31 13.74
C LYS A 146 -17.89 22.00 15.11
N ALA A 147 -17.01 21.01 15.19
CA ALA A 147 -16.39 20.57 16.45
C ALA A 147 -15.26 21.49 16.97
N ALA A 148 -14.75 22.38 16.11
CA ALA A 148 -13.67 23.31 16.44
C ALA A 148 -14.15 24.66 17.01
N VAL A 149 -15.46 24.93 17.03
CA VAL A 149 -16.03 26.21 17.48
C VAL A 149 -15.91 26.31 19.01
N ASP A 150 -15.41 27.47 19.50
CA ASP A 150 -15.32 27.86 20.93
C ASP A 150 -14.23 27.22 21.81
N LYS A 151 -13.09 26.77 21.28
CA LYS A 151 -11.95 26.32 22.11
C LYS A 151 -10.89 27.40 22.32
N SER A 152 -10.50 27.61 23.58
CA SER A 152 -9.40 28.52 23.96
C SER A 152 -8.05 28.03 23.43
N ALA A 153 -7.19 28.95 22.98
CA ALA A 153 -5.83 28.62 22.59
C ALA A 153 -5.01 28.06 23.77
N ALA A 154 -4.15 27.08 23.49
CA ALA A 154 -3.27 26.51 24.50
C ALA A 154 -2.14 27.48 24.88
N PRO A 155 -1.63 27.45 26.12
CA PRO A 155 -0.44 28.20 26.51
C PRO A 155 0.77 27.83 25.65
N SER A 156 1.54 28.82 25.21
CA SER A 156 2.69 28.63 24.30
C SER A 156 3.80 27.73 24.88
N ASN A 157 3.92 27.67 26.20
CA ASN A 157 4.93 26.85 26.88
C ASN A 157 4.49 25.40 27.16
N LEU A 158 3.22 25.05 26.93
CA LEU A 158 2.67 23.75 27.30
C LEU A 158 3.40 22.59 26.60
N MET A 159 3.80 22.79 25.34
CA MET A 159 4.40 21.76 24.50
C MET A 159 5.93 21.87 24.37
N CYS A 160 6.58 22.90 24.92
CA CYS A 160 8.01 23.15 24.68
C CYS A 160 8.93 21.98 25.04
N VAL A 161 8.67 21.29 26.16
CA VAL A 161 9.49 20.13 26.55
C VAL A 161 9.25 18.96 25.58
N ALA A 162 8.00 18.76 25.15
CA ALA A 162 7.67 17.76 24.14
C ALA A 162 8.37 18.03 22.81
N GLU A 163 8.33 19.27 22.33
CA GLU A 163 8.99 19.71 21.10
C GLU A 163 10.52 19.50 21.15
N ALA A 164 11.14 19.72 22.31
CA ALA A 164 12.58 19.55 22.50
C ALA A 164 13.02 18.08 22.62
N MET A 165 12.18 17.22 23.22
CA MET A 165 12.53 15.82 23.52
C MET A 165 12.13 14.84 22.42
N MET A 166 11.00 15.09 21.76
CA MET A 166 10.42 14.16 20.80
C MET A 166 11.34 13.81 19.60
N PRO A 167 12.20 14.69 19.04
CA PRO A 167 13.14 14.30 18.00
C PRO A 167 14.13 13.22 18.45
N ARG A 168 14.59 13.30 19.71
CA ARG A 168 15.54 12.35 20.30
C ARG A 168 14.88 11.02 20.62
N ILE A 169 13.62 11.04 21.07
CA ILE A 169 12.80 9.85 21.33
C ILE A 169 12.58 9.08 20.02
N ILE A 170 12.14 9.77 18.96
CA ILE A 170 11.94 9.16 17.64
C ILE A 170 13.27 8.62 17.08
N PHE A 171 14.36 9.39 17.19
CA PHE A 171 15.66 8.95 16.70
C PHE A 171 16.18 7.71 17.45
N ARG A 172 15.96 7.61 18.77
CA ARG A 172 16.35 6.42 19.54
C ARG A 172 15.61 5.16 19.08
N LEU A 173 14.32 5.26 18.73
CA LEU A 173 13.57 4.16 18.11
C LEU A 173 14.23 3.74 16.79
N ILE A 174 14.58 4.69 15.93
CA ILE A 174 15.26 4.40 14.65
C ILE A 174 16.62 3.73 14.87
N GLN A 175 17.41 4.20 15.82
CA GLN A 175 18.69 3.57 16.17
C GLN A 175 18.49 2.12 16.62
N TYR A 176 17.48 1.85 17.44
CA TYR A 176 17.14 0.49 17.84
C TYR A 176 16.75 -0.39 16.64
N LEU A 177 15.91 0.11 15.74
CA LEU A 177 15.51 -0.63 14.52
C LEU A 177 16.71 -0.91 13.61
N ARG A 178 17.69 0.01 13.54
CA ARG A 178 18.95 -0.23 12.83
C ARG A 178 19.75 -1.37 13.46
N GLU A 179 20.00 -1.28 14.76
CA GLU A 179 20.86 -2.23 15.49
C GLU A 179 20.35 -3.66 15.48
N ASN A 180 19.02 -3.83 15.45
CA ASN A 180 18.38 -5.13 15.53
C ASN A 180 17.84 -5.60 14.17
N CYS A 181 18.25 -4.95 13.08
CA CYS A 181 17.94 -5.43 11.74
C CYS A 181 18.83 -6.64 11.43
N THR A 182 18.25 -7.84 11.43
CA THR A 182 18.94 -9.08 11.04
C THR A 182 18.50 -9.52 9.64
N ALA A 183 19.29 -10.38 9.01
CA ALA A 183 18.87 -11.03 7.75
C ALA A 183 17.79 -12.11 7.97
N ASP A 184 17.55 -12.49 9.23
CA ASP A 184 16.58 -13.52 9.61
C ASP A 184 15.24 -12.87 9.94
N HIS A 185 14.34 -12.86 8.96
CA HIS A 185 13.00 -12.28 9.08
C HIS A 185 12.16 -12.93 10.19
N ALA A 186 12.46 -14.15 10.65
CA ALA A 186 11.73 -14.78 11.74
C ALA A 186 11.93 -14.04 13.08
N GLN A 187 13.04 -13.33 13.25
CA GLN A 187 13.34 -12.56 14.46
C GLN A 187 12.70 -11.17 14.47
N ASN A 188 12.16 -10.72 13.33
CA ASN A 188 11.55 -9.39 13.20
C ASN A 188 10.42 -9.16 14.21
N GLU A 189 9.58 -10.17 14.45
CA GLU A 189 8.49 -10.04 15.42
C GLU A 189 9.01 -9.87 16.85
N THR A 190 10.03 -10.63 17.24
CA THR A 190 10.67 -10.53 18.56
C THR A 190 11.28 -9.14 18.78
N VAL A 191 11.99 -8.61 17.79
CA VAL A 191 12.59 -7.26 17.86
C VAL A 191 11.53 -6.19 18.09
N ILE A 192 10.37 -6.30 17.44
CA ILE A 192 9.28 -5.33 17.65
C ILE A 192 8.59 -5.54 19.01
N GLN A 193 8.44 -6.77 19.46
CA GLN A 193 7.87 -7.09 20.78
C GLN A 193 8.73 -6.50 21.92
N ASP A 194 10.05 -6.54 21.79
CA ASP A 194 10.99 -5.99 22.77
C ASP A 194 10.82 -4.47 22.99
N VAL A 195 10.33 -3.75 21.98
CA VAL A 195 10.06 -2.30 22.05
C VAL A 195 8.58 -1.95 22.14
N ASP A 196 7.71 -2.92 22.46
CA ASP A 196 6.27 -2.70 22.54
C ASP A 196 5.89 -1.58 23.50
N GLU A 197 6.54 -1.50 24.66
CA GLU A 197 6.27 -0.46 25.65
C GLU A 197 6.70 0.93 25.18
N TYR A 198 7.78 1.01 24.40
CA TYR A 198 8.26 2.25 23.82
C TYR A 198 7.32 2.76 22.72
N LEU A 199 6.89 1.86 21.82
CA LEU A 199 5.89 2.16 20.80
C LEU A 199 4.55 2.54 21.43
N THR A 200 4.13 1.84 22.49
CA THR A 200 2.91 2.15 23.24
C THR A 200 2.98 3.54 23.88
N MET A 201 4.13 3.94 24.43
CA MET A 201 4.33 5.30 24.92
C MET A 201 4.13 6.35 23.82
N LEU A 202 4.71 6.17 22.63
CA LEU A 202 4.53 7.08 21.50
C LEU A 202 3.07 7.17 21.05
N ILE A 203 2.38 6.02 20.98
CA ILE A 203 0.95 5.95 20.67
C ILE A 203 0.12 6.70 21.73
N ASP A 204 0.45 6.54 23.01
CA ASP A 204 -0.26 7.21 24.11
C ASP A 204 -0.02 8.73 24.12
N PHE A 205 1.16 9.19 23.70
CA PHE A 205 1.40 10.62 23.43
C PHE A 205 0.46 11.12 22.31
N ASN A 206 0.34 10.39 21.19
CA ASN A 206 -0.59 10.77 20.13
C ASN A 206 -2.06 10.84 20.61
N LYS A 207 -2.47 9.96 21.52
CA LYS A 207 -3.82 9.96 22.16
C LYS A 207 -4.06 11.14 23.12
N MET A 208 -3.12 12.06 23.28
CA MET A 208 -3.33 13.30 24.04
C MET A 208 -4.13 14.36 23.26
N GLY A 209 -4.28 14.21 21.94
CA GLY A 209 -5.06 15.11 21.10
C GLY A 209 -4.23 15.82 20.04
N ALA A 210 -4.85 16.80 19.37
CA ALA A 210 -4.27 17.52 18.22
C ALA A 210 -2.90 18.16 18.52
N LEU A 211 -2.70 18.74 19.72
CA LEU A 211 -1.45 19.42 20.08
C LEU A 211 -0.24 18.48 20.09
N MET A 212 -0.33 17.35 20.80
CA MET A 212 0.79 16.39 20.86
C MET A 212 1.02 15.73 19.50
N ARG A 213 -0.06 15.43 18.77
CA ARG A 213 0.03 14.93 17.40
C ARG A 213 0.81 15.89 16.51
N HIS A 214 0.50 17.20 16.55
CA HIS A 214 1.22 18.21 15.78
C HIS A 214 2.72 18.28 16.13
N VAL A 215 3.08 18.12 17.41
CA VAL A 215 4.49 18.01 17.81
C VAL A 215 5.15 16.80 17.14
N MET A 216 4.52 15.63 17.21
CA MET A 216 5.05 14.40 16.60
C MET A 216 5.17 14.52 15.08
N THR A 217 4.12 15.00 14.40
CA THR A 217 4.07 15.12 12.94
C THR A 217 5.07 16.15 12.42
N SER A 218 5.14 17.33 13.04
CA SER A 218 6.12 18.38 12.69
C SER A 218 7.58 17.99 12.93
N ILE A 219 7.83 16.90 13.66
CA ILE A 219 9.18 16.34 13.82
C ILE A 219 9.42 15.28 12.75
N LEU A 220 8.46 14.38 12.56
CA LEU A 220 8.54 13.30 11.59
C LEU A 220 8.74 13.80 10.16
N THR A 221 8.11 14.91 9.81
CA THR A 221 8.13 15.47 8.44
C THR A 221 9.22 16.53 8.21
N ASN A 222 10.01 16.90 9.23
CA ASN A 222 10.94 18.03 9.14
C ASN A 222 12.35 17.59 8.71
N PRO A 223 12.83 18.01 7.52
CA PRO A 223 14.14 17.57 7.03
C PRO A 223 15.33 18.11 7.82
N GLN A 224 15.20 19.31 8.40
CA GLN A 224 16.27 19.94 9.17
C GLN A 224 16.46 19.21 10.52
N LYS A 225 15.37 18.85 11.20
CA LYS A 225 15.43 18.08 12.45
C LYS A 225 16.08 16.72 12.24
N TYR A 226 15.74 16.04 11.14
CA TYR A 226 16.37 14.79 10.74
C TYR A 226 17.87 14.98 10.47
N ARG A 227 18.24 15.94 9.61
CA ARG A 227 19.64 16.23 9.26
C ARG A 227 20.48 16.54 10.50
N ASN A 228 19.98 17.37 11.41
CA ASN A 228 20.70 17.77 12.63
C ASN A 228 21.05 16.59 13.55
N LEU A 229 20.22 15.54 13.57
CA LEU A 229 20.47 14.35 14.41
C LEU A 229 21.33 13.31 13.68
N MET A 230 21.30 13.31 12.35
CA MET A 230 22.04 12.42 11.47
C MET A 230 23.48 12.89 11.17
N ASP A 231 23.77 14.19 11.32
CA ASP A 231 25.08 14.76 11.06
C ASP A 231 26.09 14.43 12.19
N PRO A 232 27.17 13.67 11.90
CA PRO A 232 28.19 13.33 12.90
C PRO A 232 29.14 14.49 13.23
N SER A 233 29.10 15.60 12.48
CA SER A 233 30.00 16.75 12.64
C SER A 233 29.59 17.75 13.73
N VAL A 234 28.45 17.51 14.40
CA VAL A 234 27.95 18.38 15.49
C VAL A 234 28.88 18.31 16.71
N PRO A 235 29.57 19.40 17.11
CA PRO A 235 30.73 19.38 18.03
C PRO A 235 30.47 19.02 19.52
N THR A 236 29.23 18.72 19.90
CA THR A 236 28.80 18.65 21.32
C THR A 236 28.63 17.21 21.85
N ARG A 237 29.21 16.20 21.19
CA ARG A 237 28.99 14.78 21.51
C ARG A 237 30.27 14.10 21.98
N GLU A 238 30.15 13.23 22.98
CA GLU A 238 31.27 12.40 23.46
C GLU A 238 31.80 11.47 22.35
N PRO A 239 33.11 11.20 22.27
CA PRO A 239 33.71 10.41 21.19
C PRO A 239 33.09 9.02 21.00
N GLU A 240 32.71 8.35 22.09
CA GLU A 240 32.07 7.02 22.04
C GLU A 240 30.70 7.06 21.36
N TYR A 241 29.90 8.08 21.64
CA TYR A 241 28.57 8.25 21.05
C TYR A 241 28.66 8.62 19.56
N VAL A 242 29.68 9.39 19.15
CA VAL A 242 29.94 9.67 17.73
C VAL A 242 30.25 8.38 16.98
N ASN A 243 31.11 7.52 17.53
CA ASN A 243 31.43 6.22 16.92
C ASN A 243 30.19 5.31 16.81
N TYR A 244 29.38 5.26 17.86
CA TYR A 244 28.10 4.55 17.84
C TYR A 244 27.16 5.06 16.74
N CYS A 245 26.98 6.37 16.60
CA CYS A 245 26.16 6.95 15.53
C CYS A 245 26.68 6.60 14.13
N GLN A 246 28.00 6.61 13.93
CA GLN A 246 28.63 6.20 12.68
C GLN A 246 28.38 4.73 12.37
N ASN A 247 28.50 3.85 13.37
CA ASN A 247 28.21 2.43 13.21
C ASN A 247 26.72 2.18 12.88
N SER A 248 25.81 2.81 13.61
CA SER A 248 24.37 2.76 13.34
C SER A 248 24.05 3.21 11.91
N ASN A 249 24.68 4.28 11.43
CA ASN A 249 24.51 4.74 10.05
C ASN A 249 25.07 3.75 9.01
N LYS A 250 26.18 3.06 9.29
CA LYS A 250 26.69 1.99 8.41
C LYS A 250 25.70 0.84 8.28
N ILE A 251 25.07 0.43 9.39
CA ILE A 251 24.03 -0.61 9.37
C ILE A 251 22.84 -0.18 8.51
N TYR A 252 22.36 1.05 8.71
CA TYR A 252 21.31 1.64 7.89
C TYR A 252 21.66 1.62 6.38
N GLN A 253 22.86 2.08 6.00
CA GLN A 253 23.30 2.08 4.61
C GLN A 253 23.37 0.67 4.00
N ASN A 254 23.77 -0.33 4.80
CA ASN A 254 23.78 -1.72 4.37
C ASN A 254 22.36 -2.27 4.17
N ALA A 255 21.43 -1.94 5.08
CA ALA A 255 20.02 -2.33 4.96
C ALA A 255 19.37 -1.71 3.72
N VAL A 256 19.62 -0.43 3.45
CA VAL A 256 19.10 0.22 2.23
C VAL A 256 19.59 -0.48 0.96
N ARG A 257 20.85 -0.92 0.95
CA ARG A 257 21.44 -1.65 -0.19
C ARG A 257 20.91 -3.08 -0.35
N SER A 258 20.42 -3.71 0.71
CA SER A 258 19.88 -5.09 0.64
C SER A 258 18.47 -5.15 0.03
N LEU A 259 17.79 -4.01 -0.08
CA LEU A 259 16.46 -3.88 -0.67
C LEU A 259 16.46 -2.89 -1.87
N PRO A 260 17.15 -3.24 -2.97
CA PRO A 260 17.27 -2.38 -4.14
C PRO A 260 15.91 -2.23 -4.84
N ASN A 261 15.72 -1.14 -5.58
CA ASN A 261 14.61 -1.06 -6.54
C ASN A 261 14.92 -1.93 -7.77
N PRO A 262 13.89 -2.51 -8.44
CA PRO A 262 14.04 -3.01 -9.80
C PRO A 262 14.61 -1.94 -10.72
N GLU A 263 15.48 -2.29 -11.69
CA GLU A 263 15.99 -1.32 -12.65
C GLU A 263 14.81 -0.72 -13.44
N PRO A 264 14.56 0.60 -13.35
CA PRO A 264 13.47 1.20 -14.08
C PRO A 264 13.80 1.30 -15.57
N PRO A 265 12.77 1.33 -16.45
CA PRO A 265 12.94 1.74 -17.84
C PRO A 265 13.70 3.08 -17.91
N ASN A 266 14.51 3.26 -18.96
CA ASN A 266 15.41 4.42 -19.09
C ASN A 266 14.69 5.77 -18.90
N GLU A 267 13.46 5.88 -19.38
CA GLU A 267 12.58 7.05 -19.25
C GLU A 267 12.18 7.39 -17.81
N TYR A 268 12.26 6.43 -16.87
CA TYR A 268 11.91 6.60 -15.46
C TYR A 268 13.09 6.53 -14.50
N LYS A 269 14.34 6.53 -15.01
CA LYS A 269 15.55 6.52 -14.16
C LYS A 269 15.62 7.70 -13.18
N GLU A 270 15.11 8.85 -13.59
CA GLU A 270 15.05 10.07 -12.77
C GLU A 270 13.85 10.09 -11.79
N CYS A 271 12.96 9.10 -11.85
CA CYS A 271 11.79 9.06 -10.98
C CYS A 271 12.20 8.67 -9.55
N ALA A 272 12.02 9.58 -8.58
CA ALA A 272 12.48 9.40 -7.20
C ALA A 272 12.02 8.09 -6.54
N SER A 273 10.81 7.62 -6.84
CA SER A 273 10.26 6.34 -6.33
C SER A 273 10.92 5.10 -6.94
N LEU A 274 11.55 5.25 -8.11
CA LEU A 274 12.20 4.17 -8.86
C LEU A 274 13.73 4.27 -8.86
N GLN A 275 14.30 5.29 -8.21
CA GLN A 275 15.75 5.44 -8.09
C GLN A 275 16.39 4.22 -7.41
N GLU A 276 17.57 3.84 -7.93
CA GLU A 276 18.37 2.74 -7.40
C GLU A 276 18.79 3.01 -5.95
N HIS A 277 19.28 4.22 -5.69
CA HIS A 277 19.72 4.65 -4.36
C HIS A 277 18.61 5.41 -3.62
N LEU A 278 18.15 4.85 -2.50
CA LEU A 278 17.16 5.47 -1.63
C LEU A 278 17.86 6.38 -0.61
N GLN A 279 17.52 7.67 -0.64
CA GLN A 279 17.99 8.63 0.35
C GLN A 279 16.82 9.23 1.13
N HIS A 280 16.70 8.83 2.39
CA HIS A 280 15.73 9.44 3.29
C HIS A 280 16.19 10.83 3.73
N THR A 281 15.25 11.76 3.75
CA THR A 281 15.40 13.17 4.13
C THR A 281 14.66 13.51 5.41
N THR A 282 13.75 12.64 5.87
CA THR A 282 12.94 12.83 7.08
C THR A 282 12.88 11.57 7.93
N PHE A 283 12.54 11.71 9.22
CA PHE A 283 12.32 10.56 10.09
C PHE A 283 11.16 9.68 9.61
N LEU A 284 10.14 10.28 9.00
CA LEU A 284 8.99 9.55 8.46
C LEU A 284 9.38 8.60 7.34
N GLU A 285 10.19 9.08 6.40
CA GLU A 285 10.68 8.27 5.28
C GLU A 285 11.49 7.08 5.77
N GLU A 286 12.40 7.29 6.73
CA GLU A 286 13.17 6.19 7.30
C GLU A 286 12.33 5.24 8.17
N LEU A 287 11.37 5.73 8.95
CA LEU A 287 10.46 4.85 9.69
C LEU A 287 9.59 4.01 8.74
N MET A 288 9.19 4.56 7.59
CA MET A 288 8.50 3.80 6.56
C MET A 288 9.42 2.71 5.98
N PHE A 289 10.69 3.01 5.73
CA PHE A 289 11.69 2.01 5.32
C PHE A 289 11.76 0.85 6.30
N TRP A 290 11.91 1.14 7.60
CA TRP A 290 11.94 0.10 8.63
C TRP A 290 10.61 -0.64 8.73
N THR A 291 9.47 0.02 8.49
CA THR A 291 8.17 -0.65 8.40
C THR A 291 8.17 -1.70 7.29
N VAL A 292 8.80 -1.43 6.14
CA VAL A 292 8.93 -2.41 5.06
C VAL A 292 9.91 -3.53 5.42
N VAL A 293 11.10 -3.19 5.95
CA VAL A 293 12.12 -4.19 6.34
C VAL A 293 11.58 -5.19 7.37
N TYR A 294 10.81 -4.70 8.35
CA TYR A 294 10.18 -5.51 9.38
C TYR A 294 8.82 -6.10 8.96
N GLN A 295 8.46 -6.06 7.67
CA GLN A 295 7.25 -6.66 7.12
C GLN A 295 5.95 -6.17 7.78
N PHE A 296 5.83 -4.83 7.89
CA PHE A 296 4.66 -4.10 8.37
C PHE A 296 4.22 -4.50 9.78
N PRO A 297 5.10 -4.36 10.79
CA PRO A 297 4.79 -4.80 12.14
C PRO A 297 3.68 -3.95 12.75
N GLN A 298 2.70 -4.61 13.36
CA GLN A 298 1.42 -4.01 13.69
C GLN A 298 1.52 -2.77 14.58
N LYS A 299 2.39 -2.76 15.58
CA LYS A 299 2.55 -1.62 16.49
C LYS A 299 3.17 -0.40 15.82
N LEU A 300 4.11 -0.60 14.89
CA LEU A 300 4.69 0.49 14.11
C LEU A 300 3.68 1.04 13.10
N VAL A 301 2.94 0.15 12.42
CA VAL A 301 1.83 0.54 11.55
C VAL A 301 0.78 1.33 12.34
N CYS A 302 0.40 0.86 13.53
CA CYS A 302 -0.52 1.59 14.39
C CYS A 302 0.00 2.98 14.74
N LEU A 303 1.27 3.13 15.11
CA LEU A 303 1.88 4.43 15.38
C LEU A 303 1.76 5.37 14.16
N LEU A 304 2.15 4.90 12.98
CA LEU A 304 2.12 5.69 11.75
C LEU A 304 0.69 6.11 11.36
N LEU A 305 -0.28 5.20 11.43
CA LEU A 305 -1.67 5.47 11.07
C LEU A 305 -2.39 6.35 12.10
N ASN A 306 -1.97 6.28 13.37
CA ASN A 306 -2.55 7.10 14.44
C ASN A 306 -2.33 8.60 14.23
N MET A 307 -1.42 9.01 13.36
CA MET A 307 -1.15 10.42 13.06
C MET A 307 -1.90 10.95 11.82
N LEU A 308 -2.63 10.11 11.09
CA LEU A 308 -3.39 10.47 9.87
C LEU A 308 -4.38 11.64 9.99
N PRO A 309 -4.98 11.92 11.17
CA PRO A 309 -5.76 13.15 11.38
C PRO A 309 -5.05 14.46 11.06
N ASP A 310 -3.72 14.49 11.07
CA ASP A 310 -2.95 15.65 10.63
C ASP A 310 -2.81 15.61 9.09
N PRO A 311 -3.35 16.61 8.35
CA PRO A 311 -3.40 16.57 6.89
C PRO A 311 -2.02 16.72 6.23
N GLU A 312 -1.11 17.51 6.82
CA GLU A 312 0.25 17.67 6.29
C GLU A 312 1.04 16.37 6.46
N TYR A 313 0.86 15.71 7.60
CA TYR A 313 1.42 14.39 7.83
C TYR A 313 0.85 13.33 6.90
N LYS A 314 -0.47 13.33 6.65
CA LYS A 314 -1.13 12.36 5.76
C LYS A 314 -0.52 12.37 4.36
N GLU A 315 -0.28 13.57 3.81
CA GLU A 315 0.40 13.73 2.52
C GLU A 315 1.85 13.22 2.58
N ALA A 316 2.59 13.60 3.63
CA ALA A 316 3.98 13.16 3.81
C ALA A 316 4.11 11.62 3.98
N LEU A 317 3.17 10.99 4.70
CA LEU A 317 3.13 9.53 4.87
C LEU A 317 2.81 8.83 3.55
N THR A 318 1.87 9.38 2.77
CA THR A 318 1.55 8.88 1.43
C THR A 318 2.79 8.94 0.54
N ARG A 319 3.50 10.07 0.55
CA ARG A 319 4.77 10.24 -0.19
C ARG A 319 5.82 9.22 0.24
N ALA A 320 6.04 9.07 1.56
CA ALA A 320 6.97 8.10 2.11
C ALA A 320 6.61 6.66 1.68
N PHE A 321 5.34 6.29 1.70
CA PHE A 321 4.88 4.98 1.25
C PHE A 321 5.15 4.75 -0.24
N VAL A 322 4.87 5.75 -1.09
CA VAL A 322 5.12 5.66 -2.55
C VAL A 322 6.61 5.52 -2.89
N LEU A 323 7.51 6.16 -2.14
CA LEU A 323 8.96 5.99 -2.32
C LEU A 323 9.44 4.54 -2.07
N HIS A 324 8.66 3.76 -1.32
CA HIS A 324 8.97 2.37 -0.98
C HIS A 324 8.15 1.35 -1.77
N TYR A 325 7.24 1.80 -2.64
CA TYR A 325 6.22 0.95 -3.25
C TYR A 325 6.82 -0.22 -4.07
N SER A 326 7.85 0.05 -4.87
CA SER A 326 8.57 -1.00 -5.63
C SER A 326 9.39 -1.94 -4.75
N ARG A 327 9.74 -1.54 -3.51
CA ARG A 327 10.39 -2.42 -2.53
C ARG A 327 9.40 -3.33 -1.84
N VAL A 328 8.18 -2.84 -1.63
CA VAL A 328 7.06 -3.64 -1.11
C VAL A 328 6.75 -4.80 -2.06
N SER A 329 6.80 -4.61 -3.39
CA SER A 329 6.58 -5.69 -4.35
C SER A 329 7.64 -6.81 -4.26
N LEU A 330 8.92 -6.43 -4.08
CA LEU A 330 10.02 -7.38 -3.87
C LEU A 330 9.89 -8.16 -2.55
N MET A 331 9.43 -7.47 -1.50
CA MET A 331 9.19 -8.09 -0.21
C MET A 331 8.02 -9.09 -0.28
N LEU A 332 6.92 -8.75 -0.95
CA LEU A 332 5.77 -9.63 -1.15
C LEU A 332 6.15 -10.90 -1.92
N GLU A 333 7.00 -10.78 -2.94
CA GLU A 333 7.52 -11.91 -3.72
C GLU A 333 8.36 -12.89 -2.88
N ARG A 334 9.11 -12.38 -1.91
CA ARG A 334 10.05 -13.15 -1.07
C ARG A 334 9.44 -13.67 0.24
N SER A 335 8.19 -13.33 0.53
CA SER A 335 7.56 -13.67 1.80
C SER A 335 7.32 -15.18 1.95
N SER A 336 7.60 -15.70 3.15
CA SER A 336 7.20 -17.04 3.55
C SER A 336 5.72 -17.12 3.93
N ASP A 337 5.08 -15.99 4.22
CA ASP A 337 3.65 -15.86 4.53
C ASP A 337 3.05 -14.68 3.74
N PRO A 338 2.77 -14.88 2.43
CA PRO A 338 2.28 -13.81 1.57
C PRO A 338 0.88 -13.30 1.93
N ASP A 339 -0.02 -14.15 2.44
CA ASP A 339 -1.40 -13.76 2.77
C ASP A 339 -1.43 -12.75 3.92
N THR A 340 -0.77 -13.06 5.05
CA THR A 340 -0.68 -12.14 6.18
C THR A 340 0.00 -10.82 5.80
N LEU A 341 1.09 -10.91 5.03
CA LEU A 341 1.83 -9.71 4.61
C LEU A 341 1.02 -8.85 3.64
N SER A 342 0.30 -9.47 2.71
CA SER A 342 -0.59 -8.81 1.76
C SER A 342 -1.67 -8.00 2.48
N ASN A 343 -2.30 -8.61 3.49
CA ASN A 343 -3.31 -7.94 4.32
C ASN A 343 -2.71 -6.74 5.09
N LYS A 344 -1.49 -6.88 5.65
CA LYS A 344 -0.80 -5.80 6.35
C LYS A 344 -0.44 -4.63 5.42
N VAL A 345 0.01 -4.91 4.19
CA VAL A 345 0.32 -3.89 3.16
C VAL A 345 -0.95 -3.14 2.77
N VAL A 346 -2.01 -3.86 2.40
CA VAL A 346 -3.30 -3.27 2.00
C VAL A 346 -3.90 -2.41 3.11
N HIS A 347 -3.73 -2.83 4.36
CA HIS A 347 -4.19 -2.04 5.49
C HIS A 347 -3.50 -0.66 5.56
N VAL A 348 -2.22 -0.55 5.25
CA VAL A 348 -1.55 0.77 5.20
C VAL A 348 -1.94 1.54 3.95
N SER A 349 -1.88 0.90 2.79
CA SER A 349 -2.06 1.56 1.49
C SER A 349 -3.46 2.17 1.33
N VAL A 350 -4.51 1.48 1.80
CA VAL A 350 -5.89 1.96 1.74
C VAL A 350 -6.08 3.24 2.56
N GLN A 351 -5.36 3.38 3.67
CA GLN A 351 -5.48 4.52 4.58
C GLN A 351 -4.74 5.76 4.04
N VAL A 352 -3.71 5.56 3.22
CA VAL A 352 -2.97 6.64 2.54
C VAL A 352 -3.50 6.96 1.14
N SER A 353 -4.32 6.09 0.54
CA SER A 353 -4.90 6.23 -0.80
C SER A 353 -6.10 7.18 -0.85
N VAL A 354 -5.92 8.40 -0.34
CA VAL A 354 -6.94 9.44 -0.34
C VAL A 354 -6.80 10.33 -1.56
N ILE A 355 -7.91 10.64 -2.23
CA ILE A 355 -7.91 11.26 -3.57
C ILE A 355 -6.95 12.45 -3.75
N HIS A 356 -6.91 13.40 -2.81
CA HIS A 356 -6.04 14.57 -2.91
C HIS A 356 -4.55 14.23 -2.81
N ALA A 357 -4.16 13.39 -1.85
CA ALA A 357 -2.78 12.96 -1.68
C ALA A 357 -2.36 12.06 -2.85
N THR A 358 -3.21 11.11 -3.25
CA THR A 358 -2.96 10.21 -4.38
C THR A 358 -2.78 10.98 -5.69
N LEU A 359 -3.62 11.97 -5.98
CA LEU A 359 -3.47 12.79 -7.18
C LEU A 359 -2.12 13.50 -7.24
N LYS A 360 -1.67 14.08 -6.12
CA LYS A 360 -0.32 14.66 -6.03
C LYS A 360 0.76 13.62 -6.28
N MET A 361 0.60 12.39 -5.76
CA MET A 361 1.59 11.32 -5.98
C MET A 361 1.61 10.83 -7.43
N VAL A 362 0.47 10.81 -8.13
CA VAL A 362 0.40 10.51 -9.56
C VAL A 362 1.19 11.56 -10.36
N ASP A 363 1.01 12.84 -10.04
CA ASP A 363 1.64 13.94 -10.77
C ASP A 363 3.14 14.09 -10.44
N GLN A 364 3.52 13.97 -9.16
CA GLN A 364 4.88 14.25 -8.68
C GLN A 364 5.81 13.03 -8.62
N LEU A 365 5.26 11.85 -8.32
CA LEU A 365 6.03 10.61 -8.12
C LEU A 365 5.68 9.50 -9.11
N LYS A 366 4.88 9.83 -10.14
CA LYS A 366 4.46 8.90 -11.19
C LYS A 366 3.83 7.63 -10.63
N LEU A 367 3.02 7.73 -9.58
CA LEU A 367 2.45 6.60 -8.84
C LEU A 367 1.86 5.48 -9.74
N LEU A 368 1.08 5.85 -10.76
CA LEU A 368 0.51 4.88 -11.70
C LEU A 368 1.59 4.06 -12.43
N HIS A 369 2.67 4.71 -12.84
CA HIS A 369 3.79 4.06 -13.51
C HIS A 369 4.53 3.13 -12.55
N VAL A 370 4.76 3.58 -11.32
CA VAL A 370 5.39 2.78 -10.25
C VAL A 370 4.60 1.50 -10.00
N MET A 371 3.27 1.59 -9.88
CA MET A 371 2.39 0.44 -9.69
C MET A 371 2.45 -0.54 -10.87
N VAL A 372 2.32 -0.06 -12.11
CA VAL A 372 2.35 -0.90 -13.32
C VAL A 372 3.73 -1.54 -13.52
N ILE A 373 4.82 -0.81 -13.28
CA ILE A 373 6.19 -1.33 -13.35
C ILE A 373 6.42 -2.41 -12.29
N ALA A 374 5.97 -2.19 -11.05
CA ALA A 374 6.10 -3.17 -9.98
C ALA A 374 5.36 -4.47 -10.33
N LEU A 375 4.12 -4.38 -10.82
CA LEU A 375 3.34 -5.53 -11.29
C LEU A 375 4.04 -6.25 -12.46
N LYS A 376 4.47 -5.50 -13.47
CA LYS A 376 5.18 -6.06 -14.63
C LYS A 376 6.44 -6.80 -14.21
N TYR A 377 7.21 -6.24 -13.29
CA TYR A 377 8.44 -6.85 -12.78
C TYR A 377 8.17 -8.16 -12.05
N MET A 378 7.13 -8.24 -11.21
CA MET A 378 6.72 -9.49 -10.55
C MET A 378 6.38 -10.57 -11.57
N MET A 379 5.63 -10.22 -12.62
CA MET A 379 5.20 -11.19 -13.65
C MET A 379 6.35 -11.63 -14.57
N THR A 380 7.27 -10.72 -14.93
CA THR A 380 8.38 -11.03 -15.84
C THR A 380 9.28 -12.16 -15.32
N LYS A 381 9.40 -12.32 -14.00
CA LYS A 381 10.22 -13.36 -13.37
C LYS A 381 9.62 -14.76 -13.42
N ILE A 382 8.33 -14.86 -13.70
CA ILE A 382 7.58 -16.12 -13.69
C ILE A 382 7.05 -16.47 -15.08
N LEU A 383 7.66 -15.92 -16.13
CA LEU A 383 7.24 -16.22 -17.50
C LEU A 383 7.69 -17.61 -17.94
N LEU A 384 6.80 -18.31 -18.62
CA LEU A 384 7.07 -19.56 -19.35
C LEU A 384 6.71 -19.40 -20.82
N GLN A 385 7.31 -20.22 -21.67
CA GLN A 385 7.02 -20.20 -23.11
C GLN A 385 5.57 -20.66 -23.36
N HIS A 386 4.82 -19.86 -24.12
CA HIS A 386 3.44 -20.16 -24.46
C HIS A 386 3.36 -21.32 -25.44
N THR A 387 2.45 -22.28 -25.19
CA THR A 387 2.36 -23.53 -25.98
C THR A 387 1.20 -23.58 -26.94
N LEU A 388 0.31 -22.58 -26.95
CA LEU A 388 -0.83 -22.55 -27.86
C LEU A 388 -0.38 -22.50 -29.33
N HIS A 389 -1.14 -23.15 -30.21
CA HIS A 389 -0.87 -23.25 -31.64
C HIS A 389 0.41 -24.00 -31.96
N ASN A 390 1.29 -23.46 -32.81
CA ASN A 390 2.52 -24.14 -33.20
C ASN A 390 3.66 -23.68 -32.28
N PRO A 391 4.13 -24.52 -31.33
CA PRO A 391 5.19 -24.13 -30.40
C PRO A 391 6.51 -23.77 -31.09
N ALA A 392 6.75 -24.29 -32.30
CA ALA A 392 7.98 -24.00 -33.05
C ALA A 392 8.02 -22.57 -33.61
N ASN A 393 6.85 -21.96 -33.86
CA ASN A 393 6.73 -20.60 -34.40
C ASN A 393 6.17 -19.61 -33.37
N ASN A 394 5.90 -20.07 -32.15
CA ASN A 394 5.35 -19.26 -31.07
C ASN A 394 6.48 -18.75 -30.17
N PHE A 395 6.62 -17.42 -30.11
CA PHE A 395 7.59 -16.73 -29.28
C PHE A 395 6.95 -15.92 -28.14
N HIS A 396 5.64 -16.10 -27.92
CA HIS A 396 4.92 -15.48 -26.82
C HIS A 396 5.28 -16.15 -25.47
N TYR A 397 5.24 -15.37 -24.41
CA TYR A 397 5.46 -15.83 -23.05
C TYR A 397 4.29 -15.45 -22.16
N VAL A 398 3.92 -16.35 -21.25
CA VAL A 398 2.80 -16.15 -20.32
C VAL A 398 3.22 -16.44 -18.89
N VAL A 399 2.47 -15.92 -17.92
CA VAL A 399 2.70 -16.17 -16.51
C VAL A 399 2.51 -17.65 -16.15
N ASP A 400 3.45 -18.18 -15.39
CA ASP A 400 3.43 -19.52 -14.82
C ASP A 400 2.53 -19.56 -13.57
N CYS A 401 1.34 -20.13 -13.72
CA CYS A 401 0.34 -20.24 -12.66
C CYS A 401 0.76 -21.21 -11.54
N GLU A 402 1.83 -22.00 -11.71
CA GLU A 402 2.35 -22.88 -10.66
C GLU A 402 3.26 -22.15 -9.66
N ARG A 403 3.71 -20.92 -9.98
CA ARG A 403 4.60 -20.15 -9.13
C ARG A 403 3.87 -19.58 -7.91
N GLN A 404 4.60 -19.46 -6.80
CA GLN A 404 4.09 -18.94 -5.54
C GLN A 404 3.42 -17.58 -5.72
N VAL A 405 4.01 -16.69 -6.52
CA VAL A 405 3.46 -15.36 -6.84
C VAL A 405 2.01 -15.44 -7.34
N MET A 406 1.68 -16.47 -8.14
CA MET A 406 0.34 -16.69 -8.68
C MET A 406 -0.58 -17.42 -7.70
N LYS A 407 -0.09 -18.51 -7.09
CA LYS A 407 -0.90 -19.35 -6.19
C LYS A 407 -1.27 -18.67 -4.87
N GLU A 408 -0.35 -17.88 -4.32
CA GLU A 408 -0.51 -17.18 -3.04
C GLU A 408 -0.88 -15.70 -3.24
N HIS A 409 -1.28 -15.30 -4.45
CA HIS A 409 -1.75 -13.95 -4.78
C HIS A 409 -0.80 -12.82 -4.35
N CYS A 410 0.53 -13.01 -4.40
CA CYS A 410 1.49 -11.99 -3.94
C CYS A 410 1.35 -10.63 -4.64
N TYR A 411 0.78 -10.60 -5.85
CA TYR A 411 0.54 -9.39 -6.64
C TYR A 411 -0.73 -8.62 -6.21
N TRP A 412 -1.64 -9.28 -5.48
CA TRP A 412 -2.96 -8.76 -5.14
C TRP A 412 -2.93 -7.43 -4.40
N PRO A 413 -2.03 -7.17 -3.44
CA PRO A 413 -1.97 -5.87 -2.76
C PRO A 413 -1.82 -4.69 -3.72
N ILE A 414 -0.95 -4.85 -4.73
CA ILE A 414 -0.67 -3.79 -5.69
C ILE A 414 -1.83 -3.61 -6.67
N VAL A 415 -2.45 -4.70 -7.11
CA VAL A 415 -3.64 -4.66 -7.96
C VAL A 415 -4.82 -4.01 -7.22
N SER A 416 -5.01 -4.37 -5.95
CA SER A 416 -6.05 -3.81 -5.08
C SER A 416 -5.87 -2.30 -4.94
N ASP A 417 -4.65 -1.84 -4.66
CA ASP A 417 -4.32 -0.41 -4.60
C ASP A 417 -4.55 0.30 -5.93
N LEU A 418 -4.10 -0.30 -7.05
CA LEU A 418 -4.32 0.24 -8.39
C LEU A 418 -5.82 0.42 -8.65
N ASN A 419 -6.63 -0.58 -8.32
CA ASN A 419 -8.07 -0.51 -8.46
C ASN A 419 -8.70 0.57 -7.58
N ASN A 420 -8.21 0.71 -6.34
CA ASN A 420 -8.65 1.76 -5.42
C ASN A 420 -8.34 3.16 -5.97
N VAL A 421 -7.15 3.40 -6.53
CA VAL A 421 -6.81 4.72 -7.11
C VAL A 421 -7.56 4.98 -8.41
N LEU A 422 -7.77 3.96 -9.25
CA LEU A 422 -8.54 4.06 -10.50
C LEU A 422 -10.05 4.25 -10.25
N SER A 423 -10.55 3.98 -9.04
CA SER A 423 -11.93 4.33 -8.66
C SER A 423 -12.19 5.84 -8.67
N HIS A 424 -11.15 6.67 -8.68
CA HIS A 424 -11.25 8.11 -8.77
C HIS A 424 -11.14 8.62 -10.21
N LYS A 425 -12.19 9.28 -10.72
CA LYS A 425 -12.26 9.79 -12.10
C LYS A 425 -11.02 10.59 -12.54
N PRO A 426 -10.47 11.55 -11.76
CA PRO A 426 -9.31 12.32 -12.21
C PRO A 426 -8.03 11.51 -12.36
N ILE A 427 -7.92 10.36 -11.68
CA ILE A 427 -6.79 9.42 -11.79
C ILE A 427 -7.01 8.49 -12.99
N ALA A 428 -8.21 7.94 -13.15
CA ALA A 428 -8.55 7.11 -14.31
C ALA A 428 -8.38 7.85 -15.64
N VAL A 429 -8.75 9.14 -15.70
CA VAL A 429 -8.51 9.98 -16.87
C VAL A 429 -7.02 10.14 -17.15
N ARG A 430 -6.17 10.38 -16.13
CA ARG A 430 -4.71 10.44 -16.30
C ARG A 430 -4.15 9.12 -16.84
N PHE A 431 -4.62 8.00 -16.32
CA PHE A 431 -4.23 6.67 -16.81
C PHE A 431 -4.53 6.48 -18.30
N MET A 432 -5.77 6.77 -18.74
CA MET A 432 -6.17 6.59 -20.15
C MET A 432 -5.66 7.68 -21.10
N SER A 433 -5.16 8.79 -20.56
CA SER A 433 -4.60 9.89 -21.36
C SER A 433 -3.10 9.74 -21.61
N ASP A 434 -2.41 8.86 -20.87
CA ASP A 434 -0.96 8.68 -20.94
C ASP A 434 -0.62 7.48 -21.83
N ASP A 435 0.04 7.75 -22.96
CA ASP A 435 0.37 6.74 -23.97
C ASP A 435 1.32 5.67 -23.42
N THR A 436 2.30 6.07 -22.61
CA THR A 436 3.28 5.15 -22.04
C THR A 436 2.65 4.26 -20.97
N LEU A 437 1.72 4.78 -20.16
CA LEU A 437 0.94 3.95 -19.25
C LEU A 437 0.09 2.92 -19.97
N LEU A 438 -0.60 3.31 -21.05
CA LEU A 438 -1.41 2.37 -21.83
C LEU A 438 -0.54 1.27 -22.46
N GLU A 439 0.59 1.64 -23.05
CA GLU A 439 1.54 0.68 -23.60
C GLU A 439 2.05 -0.30 -22.54
N MET A 440 2.51 0.20 -21.39
CA MET A 440 2.95 -0.66 -20.28
C MET A 440 1.83 -1.53 -19.74
N TRP A 441 0.60 -1.02 -19.69
CA TRP A 441 -0.57 -1.77 -19.21
C TRP A 441 -0.93 -2.92 -20.13
N PHE A 442 -0.98 -2.70 -21.45
CA PHE A 442 -1.27 -3.78 -22.38
C PHE A 442 -0.11 -4.78 -22.52
N ASN A 443 1.14 -4.32 -22.39
CA ASN A 443 2.29 -5.21 -22.20
C ASN A 443 2.21 -6.04 -20.91
N PHE A 444 1.61 -5.50 -19.86
CA PHE A 444 1.34 -6.25 -18.64
C PHE A 444 0.24 -7.30 -18.87
N LEU A 445 -0.89 -6.90 -19.48
CA LEU A 445 -2.01 -7.81 -19.76
C LEU A 445 -1.66 -8.92 -20.76
N SER A 446 -0.74 -8.67 -21.70
CA SER A 446 -0.32 -9.69 -22.68
C SER A 446 0.34 -10.90 -22.01
N MET A 447 0.98 -10.72 -20.85
CA MET A 447 1.54 -11.84 -20.06
C MET A 447 0.45 -12.79 -19.50
N PHE A 448 -0.80 -12.33 -19.41
CA PHE A 448 -1.96 -13.15 -19.02
C PHE A 448 -2.76 -13.64 -20.23
N GLN A 449 -2.48 -13.11 -21.42
CA GLN A 449 -3.20 -13.45 -22.65
C GLN A 449 -2.79 -14.84 -23.13
N GLY A 450 -3.72 -15.80 -23.02
CA GLY A 450 -3.50 -17.20 -23.37
C GLY A 450 -2.88 -18.05 -22.27
N MET A 451 -2.75 -17.54 -21.04
CA MET A 451 -2.16 -18.30 -19.92
C MET A 451 -2.95 -19.59 -19.59
N ASN A 452 -2.33 -20.51 -18.83
CA ASN A 452 -2.96 -21.75 -18.37
C ASN A 452 -3.63 -22.55 -19.51
N VAL A 453 -2.84 -22.84 -20.56
CA VAL A 453 -3.29 -23.58 -21.74
C VAL A 453 -3.77 -24.97 -21.34
N ASN A 454 -4.98 -25.32 -21.77
CA ASN A 454 -5.63 -26.59 -21.52
C ASN A 454 -5.43 -27.51 -22.70
N GLN A 455 -4.97 -28.72 -22.42
CA GLN A 455 -4.89 -29.79 -23.40
C GLN A 455 -6.09 -30.72 -23.26
N ARG A 456 -6.74 -31.04 -24.37
CA ARG A 456 -7.89 -31.93 -24.40
C ARG A 456 -7.44 -33.38 -24.22
N GLU A 457 -7.82 -33.98 -23.10
CA GLU A 457 -7.67 -35.41 -22.86
C GLU A 457 -8.70 -36.22 -23.67
N LEU A 458 -8.22 -37.21 -24.44
CA LEU A 458 -9.05 -38.06 -25.30
C LEU A 458 -9.23 -39.49 -24.76
N ASN A 459 -8.34 -39.94 -23.86
CA ASN A 459 -8.25 -41.34 -23.48
C ASN A 459 -8.72 -41.63 -22.05
N GLN A 460 -8.39 -40.76 -21.09
CA GLN A 460 -8.70 -40.96 -19.68
C GLN A 460 -9.53 -39.79 -19.13
N HIS A 461 -10.43 -40.10 -18.20
CA HIS A 461 -11.14 -39.07 -17.45
C HIS A 461 -10.19 -38.35 -16.50
N VAL A 462 -10.20 -37.03 -16.53
CA VAL A 462 -9.48 -36.19 -15.57
C VAL A 462 -10.33 -36.08 -14.30
N GLU A 463 -9.93 -36.79 -13.25
CA GLU A 463 -10.66 -36.85 -11.98
C GLU A 463 -10.48 -35.59 -11.12
N TYR A 464 -9.33 -34.93 -11.22
CA TYR A 464 -8.97 -33.76 -10.43
C TYR A 464 -8.46 -32.63 -11.33
N GLU A 465 -9.00 -31.43 -11.14
CA GLU A 465 -8.50 -30.23 -11.80
C GLU A 465 -7.17 -29.80 -11.16
N SER A 466 -6.30 -29.19 -11.95
CA SER A 466 -5.05 -28.62 -11.44
C SER A 466 -5.34 -27.41 -10.55
N ASN A 467 -4.58 -27.25 -9.46
CA ASN A 467 -4.62 -26.06 -8.61
C ASN A 467 -4.28 -24.76 -9.38
N THR A 468 -3.69 -24.86 -10.57
CA THR A 468 -3.42 -23.71 -11.45
C THR A 468 -4.68 -23.03 -11.97
N TYR A 469 -5.82 -23.73 -12.02
CA TYR A 469 -7.10 -23.17 -12.45
C TYR A 469 -7.52 -22.00 -11.56
N TYR A 470 -7.52 -22.21 -10.25
CA TYR A 470 -7.91 -21.17 -9.30
C TYR A 470 -6.99 -19.95 -9.40
N ALA A 471 -5.67 -20.17 -9.50
CA ALA A 471 -4.69 -19.10 -9.66
C ALA A 471 -4.92 -18.30 -10.96
N ALA A 472 -5.15 -18.98 -12.08
CA ALA A 472 -5.36 -18.34 -13.38
C ALA A 472 -6.66 -17.53 -13.44
N PHE A 473 -7.79 -18.11 -12.99
CA PHE A 473 -9.07 -17.40 -12.96
C PHE A 473 -9.04 -16.20 -12.01
N SER A 474 -8.44 -16.37 -10.83
CA SER A 474 -8.32 -15.27 -9.87
C SER A 474 -7.42 -14.16 -10.41
N ALA A 475 -6.30 -14.50 -11.04
CA ALA A 475 -5.41 -13.51 -11.64
C ALA A 475 -6.06 -12.73 -12.77
N GLU A 476 -6.81 -13.38 -13.66
CA GLU A 476 -7.54 -12.68 -14.72
C GLU A 476 -8.65 -11.79 -14.15
N LEU A 477 -9.36 -12.25 -13.11
CA LEU A 477 -10.38 -11.46 -12.45
C LEU A 477 -9.78 -10.23 -11.75
N GLU A 478 -8.74 -10.43 -10.96
CA GLU A 478 -8.12 -9.43 -10.11
C GLU A 478 -7.26 -8.46 -10.92
N ALA A 479 -6.24 -8.97 -11.63
CA ALA A 479 -5.23 -8.15 -12.30
C ALA A 479 -5.69 -7.55 -13.64
N SER A 480 -6.76 -8.08 -14.23
CA SER A 480 -7.27 -7.62 -15.53
C SER A 480 -8.69 -7.06 -15.44
N ALA A 481 -9.67 -7.88 -15.03
CA ALA A 481 -11.08 -7.49 -15.12
C ALA A 481 -11.47 -6.37 -14.15
N TYR A 482 -11.00 -6.37 -12.90
CA TYR A 482 -11.31 -5.28 -11.96
C TYR A 482 -10.78 -3.91 -12.43
N PRO A 483 -9.49 -3.76 -12.79
CA PRO A 483 -9.00 -2.50 -13.37
C PRO A 483 -9.77 -2.07 -14.62
N MET A 484 -10.14 -3.00 -15.50
CA MET A 484 -10.96 -2.73 -16.69
C MET A 484 -12.27 -2.04 -16.31
N TRP A 485 -13.00 -2.64 -15.36
CA TRP A 485 -14.29 -2.09 -14.90
C TRP A 485 -14.13 -0.78 -14.15
N ALA A 486 -13.06 -0.60 -13.37
CA ALA A 486 -12.76 0.67 -12.73
C ALA A 486 -12.60 1.79 -13.75
N LEU A 487 -11.85 1.57 -14.83
CA LEU A 487 -11.70 2.52 -15.94
C LEU A 487 -13.02 2.79 -16.65
N VAL A 488 -13.72 1.74 -17.07
CA VAL A 488 -15.00 1.83 -17.83
C VAL A 488 -16.08 2.57 -17.04
N SER A 489 -16.10 2.43 -15.71
CA SER A 489 -17.10 3.07 -14.85
C SER A 489 -17.16 4.60 -14.97
N HIS A 490 -16.08 5.23 -15.45
CA HIS A 490 -15.94 6.67 -15.64
C HIS A 490 -16.32 7.16 -17.05
N LEU A 491 -16.54 6.26 -18.01
CA LEU A 491 -16.71 6.55 -19.44
C LEU A 491 -18.18 6.69 -19.86
N ARG A 492 -18.97 7.51 -19.15
CA ARG A 492 -20.45 7.48 -19.24
C ARG A 492 -21.07 8.38 -20.31
N GLY A 493 -20.28 9.10 -21.10
CA GLY A 493 -20.82 10.04 -22.08
C GLY A 493 -19.91 10.34 -23.27
N PRO A 494 -20.40 11.12 -24.24
CA PRO A 494 -19.65 11.49 -25.46
C PRO A 494 -18.34 12.24 -25.15
N GLU A 495 -18.26 12.97 -24.04
CA GLU A 495 -17.08 13.73 -23.63
C GLU A 495 -15.87 12.84 -23.32
N SER A 496 -16.09 11.55 -23.06
CA SER A 496 -15.02 10.59 -22.81
C SER A 496 -14.76 9.64 -23.98
N ALA A 497 -15.37 9.89 -25.15
CA ALA A 497 -15.24 9.01 -26.32
C ALA A 497 -13.80 8.90 -26.83
N ASP A 498 -13.03 9.99 -26.73
CA ASP A 498 -11.62 10.00 -27.16
C ASP A 498 -10.73 9.14 -26.27
N LEU A 499 -11.00 9.09 -24.95
CA LEU A 499 -10.31 8.18 -24.04
C LEU A 499 -10.57 6.72 -24.43
N THR A 500 -11.82 6.38 -24.72
CA THR A 500 -12.19 5.02 -25.16
C THR A 500 -11.50 4.64 -26.46
N ARG A 501 -11.46 5.55 -27.45
CA ARG A 501 -10.74 5.34 -28.72
C ARG A 501 -9.26 5.10 -28.50
N ARG A 502 -8.61 5.86 -27.61
CA ARG A 502 -7.21 5.65 -27.23
C ARG A 502 -7.00 4.25 -26.68
N VAL A 503 -7.78 3.85 -25.66
CA VAL A 503 -7.67 2.52 -25.06
C VAL A 503 -7.89 1.41 -26.11
N LEU A 504 -8.89 1.55 -26.98
CA LEU A 504 -9.13 0.60 -28.07
C LEU A 504 -7.96 0.50 -29.03
N SER A 505 -7.34 1.63 -29.40
CA SER A 505 -6.18 1.65 -30.30
C SER A 505 -5.00 0.88 -29.72
N PHE A 506 -4.62 1.14 -28.46
CA PHE A 506 -3.51 0.43 -27.82
C PHE A 506 -3.84 -1.06 -27.57
N CYS A 507 -5.09 -1.37 -27.20
CA CYS A 507 -5.54 -2.75 -27.06
C CYS A 507 -5.47 -3.51 -28.38
N LEU A 508 -5.81 -2.84 -29.49
CA LEU A 508 -5.79 -3.44 -30.82
C LEU A 508 -4.35 -3.73 -31.25
N THR A 509 -3.42 -2.81 -31.04
CA THR A 509 -1.99 -3.05 -31.29
C THR A 509 -1.49 -4.27 -30.51
N ALA A 510 -1.76 -4.34 -29.20
CA ALA A 510 -1.36 -5.47 -28.38
C ALA A 510 -2.00 -6.81 -28.80
N LEU A 511 -3.25 -6.77 -29.30
CA LEU A 511 -3.90 -7.94 -29.89
C LEU A 511 -3.21 -8.38 -31.18
N GLN A 512 -2.85 -7.44 -32.06
CA GLN A 512 -2.12 -7.75 -33.30
C GLN A 512 -0.77 -8.39 -32.98
N ASP A 513 0.01 -7.75 -32.12
CA ASP A 513 1.32 -8.26 -31.69
C ASP A 513 1.21 -9.66 -31.09
N TRP A 514 0.18 -9.91 -30.29
CA TRP A 514 -0.07 -11.22 -29.70
C TRP A 514 -0.46 -12.28 -30.74
N LEU A 515 -1.35 -11.96 -31.68
CA LEU A 515 -1.75 -12.87 -32.76
C LEU A 515 -0.56 -13.27 -33.63
N ASP A 516 0.31 -12.31 -33.93
CA ASP A 516 1.56 -12.53 -34.66
C ASP A 516 2.51 -13.40 -33.83
N ALA A 517 2.62 -13.15 -32.52
CA ALA A 517 3.52 -13.89 -31.61
C ALA A 517 3.16 -15.36 -31.42
N ILE A 518 1.87 -15.71 -31.49
CA ILE A 518 1.39 -17.10 -31.44
C ILE A 518 1.25 -17.73 -32.84
N ASN A 519 1.63 -17.00 -33.89
CA ASN A 519 1.51 -17.41 -35.29
C ASN A 519 0.06 -17.78 -35.69
N PHE A 520 -0.93 -16.99 -35.24
CA PHE A 520 -2.34 -17.10 -35.62
C PHE A 520 -2.66 -16.12 -36.76
N THR A 521 -2.24 -16.47 -37.99
CA THR A 521 -2.36 -15.60 -39.16
C THR A 521 -3.58 -15.87 -40.03
N HIS A 522 -4.28 -16.99 -39.80
CA HIS A 522 -5.45 -17.40 -40.56
C HIS A 522 -6.56 -17.90 -39.63
N PRO A 523 -7.84 -17.64 -39.96
CA PRO A 523 -8.97 -18.04 -39.12
C PRO A 523 -9.16 -19.57 -39.03
N ASN A 524 -8.66 -20.31 -40.01
CA ASN A 524 -8.76 -21.76 -40.08
C ASN A 524 -7.44 -22.40 -39.62
N VAL A 525 -7.37 -22.82 -38.35
CA VAL A 525 -6.19 -23.49 -37.77
C VAL A 525 -6.54 -24.90 -37.34
N SER A 526 -5.69 -25.88 -37.69
CA SER A 526 -5.91 -27.31 -37.43
C SER A 526 -5.39 -27.80 -36.07
N ASP A 527 -4.83 -26.91 -35.24
CA ASP A 527 -4.54 -27.19 -33.83
C ASP A 527 -5.88 -27.29 -33.09
N SER A 528 -6.29 -28.53 -32.80
CA SER A 528 -7.63 -28.81 -32.32
C SER A 528 -7.69 -29.37 -30.90
N LEU A 529 -6.59 -29.33 -30.14
CA LEU A 529 -6.55 -29.96 -28.83
C LEU A 529 -6.09 -29.02 -27.73
N GLN A 530 -5.64 -27.81 -28.06
CA GLN A 530 -5.22 -26.82 -27.06
C GLN A 530 -6.11 -25.58 -27.08
N VAL A 531 -6.53 -25.14 -25.90
CA VAL A 531 -7.28 -23.89 -25.71
C VAL A 531 -6.89 -23.20 -24.42
N SER A 532 -6.93 -21.86 -24.39
CA SER A 532 -6.93 -21.10 -23.16
C SER A 532 -8.27 -20.40 -22.97
N PHE A 533 -8.75 -20.35 -21.73
CA PHE A 533 -9.94 -19.58 -21.35
C PHE A 533 -9.61 -18.12 -21.02
N HIS A 534 -8.33 -17.80 -20.89
CA HIS A 534 -7.85 -16.53 -20.34
C HIS A 534 -7.50 -15.57 -21.48
N LEU A 535 -8.44 -14.69 -21.82
CA LEU A 535 -8.35 -13.77 -22.97
C LEU A 535 -8.56 -12.30 -22.55
N PRO A 536 -7.75 -11.76 -21.62
CA PRO A 536 -7.89 -10.41 -21.12
C PRO A 536 -7.90 -9.35 -22.21
N LEU A 537 -7.02 -9.43 -23.22
CA LEU A 537 -6.97 -8.41 -24.29
C LEU A 537 -8.26 -8.40 -25.13
N HIS A 538 -8.79 -9.58 -25.46
CA HIS A 538 -10.06 -9.69 -26.19
C HIS A 538 -11.21 -9.12 -25.36
N ARG A 539 -11.21 -9.38 -24.05
CA ARG A 539 -12.24 -8.86 -23.14
C ARG A 539 -12.16 -7.32 -23.01
N TYR A 540 -10.96 -6.76 -22.91
CA TYR A 540 -10.76 -5.31 -22.93
C TYR A 540 -11.32 -4.70 -24.20
N PHE A 541 -10.93 -5.21 -25.37
CA PHE A 541 -11.39 -4.69 -26.65
C PHE A 541 -12.93 -4.75 -26.77
N ALA A 542 -13.53 -5.89 -26.45
CA ALA A 542 -14.98 -6.08 -26.51
C ALA A 542 -15.73 -5.13 -25.55
N VAL A 543 -15.26 -4.98 -24.32
CA VAL A 543 -15.94 -4.13 -23.30
C VAL A 543 -15.84 -2.66 -23.66
N PHE A 544 -14.65 -2.17 -24.04
CA PHE A 544 -14.49 -0.76 -24.42
C PHE A 544 -15.22 -0.43 -25.73
N MET A 545 -15.28 -1.34 -26.69
CA MET A 545 -16.07 -1.16 -27.91
C MET A 545 -17.57 -1.09 -27.60
N CYS A 546 -18.05 -1.99 -26.74
CA CYS A 546 -19.43 -1.99 -26.26
C CYS A 546 -19.76 -0.68 -25.53
N GLN A 547 -18.85 -0.19 -24.69
CA GLN A 547 -19.00 1.08 -23.99
C GLN A 547 -19.11 2.26 -24.97
N ALA A 548 -18.22 2.33 -25.97
CA ALA A 548 -18.21 3.38 -26.98
C ALA A 548 -19.55 3.47 -27.74
N VAL A 549 -20.07 2.32 -28.17
CA VAL A 549 -21.31 2.24 -28.95
C VAL A 549 -22.52 2.54 -28.08
N ARG A 550 -22.61 1.92 -26.89
CA ARG A 550 -23.82 2.00 -26.06
C ARG A 550 -23.95 3.32 -25.29
N GLN A 551 -22.84 3.93 -24.90
CA GLN A 551 -22.85 5.06 -23.96
C GLN A 551 -22.24 6.36 -24.52
N GLN A 552 -21.51 6.30 -25.64
CA GLN A 552 -20.72 7.43 -26.12
C GLN A 552 -21.02 7.84 -27.58
N GLY A 553 -21.97 7.16 -28.22
CA GLY A 553 -22.47 7.51 -29.56
C GLY A 553 -21.52 7.18 -30.70
N ALA A 554 -20.47 6.37 -30.47
CA ALA A 554 -19.62 5.90 -31.56
C ALA A 554 -20.35 4.86 -32.41
N THR A 555 -20.11 4.86 -33.73
CA THR A 555 -20.62 3.78 -34.59
C THR A 555 -19.65 2.62 -34.61
N LEU A 556 -20.15 1.42 -34.90
CA LEU A 556 -19.29 0.24 -35.00
C LEU A 556 -18.27 0.38 -36.14
N ASN A 557 -18.67 0.98 -37.27
CA ASN A 557 -17.80 1.20 -38.42
C ASN A 557 -16.58 2.08 -38.09
N ASP A 558 -16.71 3.00 -37.12
CA ASP A 558 -15.61 3.87 -36.70
C ASP A 558 -14.58 3.16 -35.82
N LEU A 559 -14.93 2.00 -35.26
CA LEU A 559 -14.14 1.30 -34.23
C LEU A 559 -13.61 -0.06 -34.69
N LEU A 560 -14.19 -0.64 -35.74
CA LEU A 560 -13.77 -1.95 -36.22
C LEU A 560 -12.37 -1.88 -36.85
N PRO A 561 -11.51 -2.89 -36.57
CA PRO A 561 -10.25 -3.02 -37.26
C PRO A 561 -10.45 -3.47 -38.72
N PRO A 562 -9.39 -3.48 -39.53
CA PRO A 562 -9.44 -4.06 -40.88
C PRO A 562 -10.02 -5.48 -40.88
N THR A 563 -10.75 -5.83 -41.94
CA THR A 563 -11.52 -7.09 -42.05
C THR A 563 -10.68 -8.34 -41.74
N ASP A 564 -9.44 -8.40 -42.24
CA ASP A 564 -8.57 -9.54 -42.02
C ASP A 564 -8.24 -9.73 -40.53
N MET A 565 -7.95 -8.63 -39.83
CA MET A 565 -7.72 -8.64 -38.39
C MET A 565 -9.01 -8.97 -37.61
N LEU A 566 -10.14 -8.38 -38.02
CA LEU A 566 -11.44 -8.65 -37.40
C LEU A 566 -11.79 -10.14 -37.43
N HIS A 567 -11.54 -10.81 -38.56
CA HIS A 567 -11.75 -12.25 -38.67
C HIS A 567 -10.91 -13.03 -37.66
N LEU A 568 -9.65 -12.67 -37.45
CA LEU A 568 -8.79 -13.34 -36.47
C LEU A 568 -9.29 -13.13 -35.04
N LEU A 569 -9.65 -11.90 -34.68
CA LEU A 569 -10.17 -11.53 -33.36
C LEU A 569 -11.48 -12.24 -33.00
N ILE A 570 -12.33 -12.51 -33.99
CA ILE A 570 -13.58 -13.24 -33.80
C ILE A 570 -13.30 -14.75 -33.72
N MET A 571 -12.50 -15.28 -34.65
CA MET A 571 -12.31 -16.71 -34.78
C MET A 571 -11.52 -17.33 -33.63
N HIS A 572 -10.54 -16.60 -33.08
CA HIS A 572 -9.73 -17.13 -31.98
C HIS A 572 -10.57 -17.49 -30.73
N PRO A 573 -11.40 -16.60 -30.14
CA PRO A 573 -12.28 -16.94 -29.02
C PRO A 573 -13.37 -17.95 -29.38
N LEU A 574 -13.91 -17.92 -30.61
CA LEU A 574 -14.96 -18.87 -31.03
C LEU A 574 -14.50 -20.33 -30.98
N ARG A 575 -13.20 -20.60 -31.18
CA ARG A 575 -12.65 -21.95 -31.02
C ARG A 575 -12.97 -22.51 -29.64
N VAL A 576 -12.82 -21.70 -28.59
CA VAL A 576 -13.14 -22.09 -27.21
C VAL A 576 -14.61 -22.53 -27.08
N GLN A 577 -15.54 -21.79 -27.69
CA GLN A 577 -16.97 -22.11 -27.66
C GLN A 577 -17.28 -23.42 -28.40
N VAL A 578 -16.70 -23.64 -29.58
CA VAL A 578 -16.89 -24.88 -30.35
C VAL A 578 -16.44 -26.11 -29.54
N TYR A 579 -15.36 -26.02 -28.75
CA TYR A 579 -14.95 -27.12 -27.85
C TYR A 579 -15.96 -27.42 -26.76
N ILE A 580 -16.56 -26.38 -26.17
CA ILE A 580 -17.56 -26.53 -25.12
C ILE A 580 -18.85 -27.13 -25.72
N ASP A 581 -19.29 -26.64 -26.88
CA ASP A 581 -20.52 -27.09 -27.53
C ASP A 581 -20.40 -28.50 -28.13
N ALA A 582 -19.26 -28.85 -28.73
CA ALA A 582 -19.02 -30.22 -29.19
C ALA A 582 -19.10 -31.24 -28.04
N LYS A 583 -18.70 -30.85 -26.82
CA LYS A 583 -18.84 -31.67 -25.61
C LYS A 583 -20.30 -31.76 -25.15
N MET A 584 -21.07 -30.68 -25.20
CA MET A 584 -22.51 -30.72 -24.89
C MET A 584 -23.29 -31.57 -25.89
N ALA A 585 -22.97 -31.49 -27.18
CA ALA A 585 -23.57 -32.31 -28.23
C ALA A 585 -23.23 -33.81 -28.07
N GLN A 586 -21.98 -34.16 -27.77
CA GLN A 586 -21.62 -35.55 -27.44
C GLN A 586 -22.37 -36.06 -26.21
N LYS A 587 -22.47 -35.26 -25.14
CA LYS A 587 -23.17 -35.65 -23.90
C LYS A 587 -24.67 -35.88 -24.13
N ASN A 588 -25.30 -35.09 -25.01
CA ASN A 588 -26.69 -35.30 -25.41
C ASN A 588 -26.88 -36.56 -26.26
N ASN A 589 -25.92 -36.90 -27.13
CA ASN A 589 -25.98 -38.15 -27.90
C ASN A 589 -25.87 -39.41 -27.00
N TYR A 590 -25.08 -39.35 -25.91
CA TYR A 590 -25.00 -40.43 -24.92
C TYR A 590 -26.28 -40.56 -24.06
N LEU A 591 -27.04 -39.48 -23.86
CA LEU A 591 -28.33 -39.51 -23.16
C LEU A 591 -29.45 -40.05 -24.06
N THR A 592 -29.37 -39.85 -25.38
CA THR A 592 -30.31 -40.45 -26.34
C THR A 592 -30.04 -41.93 -26.59
N GLU A 593 -28.79 -42.39 -26.57
CA GLU A 593 -28.47 -43.83 -26.70
C GLU A 593 -28.82 -44.63 -25.43
N SER A 594 -28.77 -44.02 -24.24
CA SER A 594 -29.18 -44.68 -22.99
C SER A 594 -30.70 -44.70 -22.75
N CYS A 595 -31.48 -43.96 -23.55
CA CYS A 595 -32.95 -44.07 -23.62
C CYS A 595 -33.44 -44.99 -24.76
N LEU A 596 -32.54 -45.56 -25.56
CA LEU A 596 -32.85 -46.46 -26.70
C LEU A 596 -32.28 -47.88 -26.53
N LYS A 597 -31.84 -48.23 -25.32
CA LYS A 597 -31.65 -49.61 -24.84
C LYS A 597 -32.53 -49.82 -23.63
#